data_AF-A0A3D2WUF9-F1
#
_entry.id   AF-A0A3D2WUF9-F1
#
_cell.length_a   1.000
_cell.length_b   1.000
_cell.length_c   1.000
_cell.angle_alpha   90.00
_cell.angle_beta   90.00
_cell.angle_gamma   90.00
#
_symmetry.space_group_name_H-M   'P 1'
#
loop_
_entity.id
_entity.type
_entity.pdbx_description
1 polymer ?
#
loop_
_entity_poly.entity_id
_entity_poly.type
_entity_poly.pdbx_seq_one_letter_code
_entity_poly.pdbx_strand_id
1 'polypeptide(L)'
;NPENEIHVKRARADEVIVSDQFVDYFVAGDALEPGMSSIVSKLLSAKSDHRLSTAAIPSRFRGKTFAEASQFFKNQHHMVALGILSEVESIGIGDFLAADSSHLDAFIERKLKEAGKTLGEENKTIVNLNPEDGYIIRENEKAIVLV
;
A
#
# COMPACT_ATOMS: atom_id res chain seq x y z
N ASN A 1 -3.37 -24.53 1.39
CA ASN A 1 -3.94 -25.39 2.46
C ASN A 1 -4.73 -24.49 3.44
N PRO A 2 -6.07 -24.57 3.47
CA PRO A 2 -6.93 -23.59 4.15
C PRO A 2 -6.77 -23.54 5.68
N GLU A 3 -6.22 -24.57 6.31
CA GLU A 3 -5.97 -24.57 7.77
C GLU A 3 -4.85 -23.61 8.22
N ASN A 4 -3.93 -23.23 7.32
CA ASN A 4 -2.86 -22.28 7.64
C ASN A 4 -3.29 -20.81 7.55
N GLU A 5 -4.44 -20.54 6.93
CA GLU A 5 -4.99 -19.20 6.71
C GLU A 5 -5.35 -18.51 8.03
N ILE A 6 -5.78 -19.31 9.02
CA ILE A 6 -6.16 -18.84 10.36
C ILE A 6 -4.93 -18.49 11.21
N HIS A 7 -3.78 -19.12 10.96
CA HIS A 7 -2.54 -18.86 11.71
C HIS A 7 -1.74 -17.66 11.18
N VAL A 8 -1.80 -17.38 9.87
CA VAL A 8 -1.13 -16.21 9.27
C VAL A 8 -1.85 -14.90 9.64
N LYS A 9 -3.18 -14.92 9.79
CA LYS A 9 -3.99 -13.77 10.24
C LYS A 9 -3.65 -13.26 11.66
N ARG A 10 -2.90 -14.01 12.48
CA ARG A 10 -2.49 -13.59 13.84
C ARG A 10 -1.15 -12.85 13.90
N ALA A 11 -0.43 -12.72 12.77
CA ALA A 11 0.94 -12.21 12.76
C ALA A 11 1.10 -10.69 12.58
N ARG A 12 0.01 -9.90 12.51
CA ARG A 12 0.06 -8.49 12.05
C ARG A 12 0.82 -8.35 10.71
N ALA A 13 0.63 -9.32 9.82
CA ALA A 13 1.00 -9.15 8.42
C ALA A 13 -0.27 -8.62 7.74
N ASP A 14 -0.28 -7.34 7.41
CA ASP A 14 -1.43 -6.66 6.78
C ASP A 14 -1.72 -7.17 5.35
N GLU A 15 -0.99 -8.19 4.87
CA GLU A 15 -1.21 -8.82 3.57
C GLU A 15 -0.98 -10.35 3.66
N VAL A 16 -2.03 -11.14 3.42
CA VAL A 16 -1.92 -12.59 3.23
C VAL A 16 -1.67 -12.84 1.75
N ILE A 17 -0.40 -13.05 1.38
CA ILE A 17 -0.05 -13.45 0.01
C ILE A 17 -0.43 -14.93 -0.17
N VAL A 18 -1.54 -15.19 -0.86
CA VAL A 18 -1.92 -16.55 -1.27
C VAL A 18 -1.11 -16.92 -2.52
N SER A 19 -0.09 -17.75 -2.33
CA SER A 19 0.85 -18.19 -3.38
C SER A 19 0.19 -18.74 -4.63
N ASP A 20 -0.96 -19.42 -4.47
CA ASP A 20 -1.57 -20.21 -5.54
C ASP A 20 -2.15 -19.34 -6.68
N GLN A 21 -2.58 -18.11 -6.38
CA GLN A 21 -3.19 -17.22 -7.39
C GLN A 21 -2.17 -16.65 -8.39
N PHE A 22 -0.90 -16.57 -8.00
CA PHE A 22 0.15 -16.06 -8.88
C PHE A 22 0.69 -17.15 -9.82
N VAL A 23 0.60 -18.43 -9.41
CA VAL A 23 1.12 -19.56 -10.19
C VAL A 23 0.38 -19.69 -11.54
N ASP A 24 -0.94 -19.56 -11.54
CA ASP A 24 -1.72 -19.65 -12.78
C ASP A 24 -1.37 -18.51 -13.74
N TYR A 25 -1.17 -17.30 -13.21
CA TYR A 25 -0.71 -16.15 -13.99
C TYR A 25 0.70 -16.37 -14.55
N PHE A 26 1.61 -17.01 -13.80
CA PHE A 26 2.94 -17.35 -14.30
C PHE A 26 2.91 -18.40 -15.42
N VAL A 27 2.11 -19.45 -15.26
CA VAL A 27 2.00 -20.55 -16.23
C VAL A 27 1.33 -20.06 -17.52
N ALA A 28 0.24 -19.30 -17.41
CA ALA A 28 -0.41 -18.69 -18.57
C ALA A 28 0.49 -17.61 -19.21
N GLY A 29 1.18 -16.83 -18.38
CA GLY A 29 2.07 -15.75 -18.79
C GLY A 29 3.21 -16.24 -19.69
N ASP A 30 3.94 -17.28 -19.31
CA ASP A 30 5.03 -17.81 -20.14
C ASP A 30 4.54 -18.45 -21.45
N ALA A 31 3.31 -18.98 -21.48
CA ALA A 31 2.71 -19.52 -22.68
C ALA A 31 2.32 -18.43 -23.70
N LEU A 32 1.92 -17.25 -23.22
CA LEU A 32 1.51 -16.10 -24.03
C LEU A 32 2.69 -15.17 -24.37
N GLU A 33 3.58 -14.96 -23.41
CA GLU A 33 4.73 -14.06 -23.47
C GLU A 33 5.97 -14.77 -22.90
N PRO A 34 6.79 -15.38 -23.77
CA PRO A 34 8.01 -16.06 -23.33
C PRO A 34 8.92 -15.14 -22.53
N GLY A 35 9.20 -15.50 -21.27
CA GLY A 35 10.12 -14.79 -20.38
C GLY A 35 9.47 -14.01 -19.24
N MET A 36 8.13 -14.00 -19.14
CA MET A 36 7.40 -13.35 -18.06
C MET A 36 7.76 -13.91 -16.68
N SER A 37 7.93 -15.22 -16.55
CA SER A 37 8.40 -15.84 -15.31
C SER A 37 9.77 -15.33 -14.88
N SER A 38 10.69 -15.12 -15.84
CA SER A 38 12.01 -14.55 -15.57
C SER A 38 11.94 -13.08 -15.17
N ILE A 39 11.03 -12.30 -15.75
CA ILE A 39 10.86 -10.88 -15.40
C ILE A 39 10.37 -10.77 -13.95
N VAL A 40 9.30 -11.50 -13.62
CA VAL A 40 8.69 -11.38 -12.29
C VAL A 40 9.59 -11.98 -11.21
N SER A 41 10.26 -13.10 -11.47
CA SER A 41 11.24 -13.64 -10.50
C SER A 41 12.37 -12.66 -10.20
N LYS A 42 12.83 -11.88 -11.19
CA LYS A 42 13.82 -10.81 -10.97
C LYS A 42 13.25 -9.66 -10.14
N LEU A 43 12.02 -9.22 -10.41
CA LEU A 43 11.37 -8.14 -9.67
C LEU A 43 11.07 -8.49 -8.21
N LEU A 44 10.73 -9.76 -7.94
CA LEU A 44 10.39 -10.26 -6.60
C LEU A 44 11.60 -10.81 -5.82
N SER A 45 12.76 -10.96 -6.45
CA SER A 45 13.96 -11.48 -5.78
C SER A 45 14.60 -10.42 -4.90
N ALA A 46 14.62 -10.65 -3.59
CA ALA A 46 15.31 -9.80 -2.62
C ALA A 46 16.84 -9.72 -2.84
N LYS A 47 17.42 -10.64 -3.64
CA LYS A 47 18.84 -10.67 -4.00
C LYS A 47 19.15 -9.97 -5.32
N SER A 48 18.14 -9.47 -6.01
CA SER A 48 18.32 -8.71 -7.25
C SER A 48 18.91 -7.33 -6.94
N ASP A 49 19.75 -6.85 -7.86
CA ASP A 49 20.21 -5.46 -7.88
C ASP A 49 19.02 -4.50 -8.10
N HIS A 50 17.96 -5.00 -8.77
CA HIS A 50 16.72 -4.28 -8.99
C HIS A 50 15.56 -4.87 -8.20
N ARG A 51 14.96 -4.06 -7.32
CA ARG A 51 13.85 -4.50 -6.46
C ARG A 51 12.77 -3.44 -6.34
N LEU A 52 11.54 -3.89 -6.11
CA LEU A 52 10.43 -3.01 -5.76
C LEU A 52 10.59 -2.50 -4.33
N SER A 53 10.41 -1.21 -4.14
CA SER A 53 10.45 -0.56 -2.83
C SER A 53 9.52 0.65 -2.80
N THR A 54 9.36 1.24 -1.61
CA THR A 54 8.68 2.51 -1.43
C THR A 54 9.69 3.56 -0.98
N ALA A 55 9.55 4.77 -1.53
CA ALA A 55 10.40 5.90 -1.20
C ALA A 55 9.53 7.07 -0.71
N ALA A 56 10.00 7.77 0.32
CA ALA A 56 9.35 8.99 0.76
C ALA A 56 9.42 10.05 -0.35
N ILE A 57 8.29 10.69 -0.64
CA ILE A 57 8.25 11.80 -1.60
C ILE A 57 8.65 13.08 -0.85
N PRO A 58 9.70 13.81 -1.29
CA PRO A 58 10.08 15.06 -0.63
C PRO A 58 8.92 16.06 -0.60
N SER A 59 8.74 16.73 0.53
CA SER A 59 7.62 17.65 0.78
C SER A 59 7.47 18.78 -0.26
N ARG A 60 8.54 19.13 -0.99
CA ARG A 60 8.53 20.08 -2.12
C ARG A 60 7.73 19.61 -3.34
N PHE A 61 7.43 18.32 -3.44
CA PHE A 61 6.58 17.75 -4.50
C PHE A 61 5.11 17.64 -4.09
N ARG A 62 4.74 18.07 -2.88
CA ARG A 62 3.32 18.19 -2.52
C ARG A 62 2.64 19.21 -3.41
N GLY A 63 1.49 18.86 -3.98
CA GLY A 63 0.81 19.69 -4.96
C GLY A 63 1.49 19.76 -6.34
N LYS A 64 2.58 19.01 -6.55
CA LYS A 64 3.25 18.85 -7.84
C LYS A 64 2.76 17.62 -8.57
N THR A 65 3.08 17.52 -9.84
CA THR A 65 2.63 16.40 -10.66
C THR A 65 3.48 15.15 -10.43
N PHE A 66 2.89 13.98 -10.71
CA PHE A 66 3.61 12.72 -10.67
C PHE A 66 4.80 12.71 -11.64
N ALA A 67 4.66 13.32 -12.82
CA ALA A 67 5.76 13.46 -13.78
C ALA A 67 6.97 14.19 -13.18
N GLU A 68 6.75 15.30 -12.46
CA GLU A 68 7.83 16.05 -11.80
C GLU A 68 8.57 15.19 -10.75
N ALA A 69 7.82 14.44 -9.92
CA ALA A 69 8.42 13.57 -8.92
C ALA A 69 9.10 12.34 -9.54
N SER A 70 8.51 11.74 -10.56
CA SER A 70 9.08 10.62 -11.30
C SER A 70 10.42 10.98 -11.92
N GLN A 71 10.51 12.17 -12.51
CA GLN A 71 11.76 12.68 -13.07
C GLN A 71 12.82 12.97 -12.00
N PHE A 72 12.40 13.42 -10.81
CA PHE A 72 13.29 13.55 -9.67
C PHE A 72 13.91 12.20 -9.25
N PHE A 73 13.10 11.15 -9.10
CA PHE A 73 13.60 9.81 -8.76
C PHE A 73 14.54 9.27 -9.84
N LYS A 74 14.20 9.48 -11.11
CA LYS A 74 15.03 9.04 -12.22
C LYS A 74 16.38 9.74 -12.29
N ASN A 75 16.38 11.07 -12.18
CA ASN A 75 17.58 11.87 -12.40
C ASN A 75 18.51 11.91 -11.19
N GLN A 76 17.98 11.94 -9.97
CA GLN A 76 18.80 12.09 -8.76
C GLN A 76 19.16 10.76 -8.11
N HIS A 77 18.32 9.73 -8.28
CA HIS A 77 18.48 8.47 -7.57
C HIS A 77 18.63 7.27 -8.51
N HIS A 78 18.57 7.47 -9.83
CA HIS A 78 18.56 6.40 -10.85
C HIS A 78 17.40 5.39 -10.70
N MET A 79 16.37 5.76 -9.94
CA MET A 79 15.20 4.92 -9.67
C MET A 79 14.10 5.14 -10.70
N VAL A 80 13.28 4.14 -10.97
CA VAL A 80 12.08 4.28 -11.81
C VAL A 80 10.86 4.37 -10.90
N ALA A 81 10.15 5.50 -10.92
CA ALA A 81 8.87 5.59 -10.22
C ALA A 81 7.78 4.87 -11.02
N LEU A 82 7.15 3.88 -10.38
CA LEU A 82 6.11 3.03 -10.95
C LEU A 82 4.71 3.49 -10.55
N GLY A 83 4.60 4.25 -9.47
CA GLY A 83 3.32 4.75 -9.00
C GLY A 83 3.37 5.36 -7.61
N ILE A 84 2.19 5.50 -7.01
CA ILE A 84 1.97 6.13 -5.71
C ILE A 84 1.30 5.13 -4.76
N LEU A 85 1.73 5.17 -3.51
CA LEU A 85 1.15 4.46 -2.38
C LEU A 85 0.60 5.49 -1.40
N SER A 86 -0.69 5.38 -1.05
CA SER A 86 -1.34 6.24 -0.08
C SER A 86 -1.71 5.43 1.16
N GLU A 87 -1.33 5.90 2.34
CA GLU A 87 -1.78 5.36 3.61
C GLU A 87 -3.00 6.16 4.06
N VAL A 88 -4.19 5.57 3.97
CA VAL A 88 -5.42 6.19 4.47
C VAL A 88 -5.56 5.84 5.93
N GLU A 89 -5.31 6.84 6.78
CA GLU A 89 -5.70 6.79 8.19
C GLU A 89 -7.22 6.67 8.25
N SER A 90 -7.71 5.61 8.89
CA SER A 90 -9.13 5.54 9.21
C SER A 90 -9.38 6.59 10.28
N ILE A 91 -10.23 7.57 9.99
CA ILE A 91 -10.61 8.57 11.00
C ILE A 91 -11.49 7.87 12.03
N GLY A 92 -10.90 7.67 13.21
CA GLY A 92 -11.57 7.23 14.41
C GLY A 92 -12.81 8.02 14.69
N ILE A 93 -13.90 7.31 15.01
CA ILE A 93 -15.02 7.93 15.73
C ILE A 93 -14.48 8.67 16.97
N GLY A 94 -13.37 8.21 17.57
CA GLY A 94 -12.67 8.89 18.67
C GLY A 94 -12.19 10.31 18.35
N ASP A 95 -11.67 10.57 17.14
CA ASP A 95 -11.24 11.92 16.73
C ASP A 95 -12.44 12.83 16.40
N PHE A 96 -13.56 12.25 15.97
CA PHE A 96 -14.82 12.98 15.79
C PHE A 96 -15.50 13.33 17.13
N LEU A 97 -15.36 12.46 18.13
CA LEU A 97 -15.92 12.64 19.48
C LEU A 97 -15.13 13.66 20.32
N ALA A 98 -13.81 13.71 20.17
CA ALA A 98 -12.95 14.66 20.89
C ALA A 98 -13.23 16.15 20.58
N ALA A 99 -13.96 16.42 19.50
CA ALA A 99 -14.29 17.78 19.07
C ALA A 99 -15.46 18.42 19.85
N ASP A 100 -16.33 17.64 20.52
CA ASP A 100 -17.38 18.23 21.37
C ASP A 100 -18.00 17.23 22.37
N SER A 101 -17.87 17.55 23.67
CA SER A 101 -18.55 16.96 24.85
C SER A 101 -18.01 15.66 25.48
N SER A 102 -17.13 15.82 26.47
CA SER A 102 -16.48 14.77 27.29
C SER A 102 -17.40 13.80 28.06
N HIS A 103 -18.72 14.00 28.06
CA HIS A 103 -19.67 13.16 28.78
C HIS A 103 -20.45 12.18 27.87
N LEU A 104 -20.53 12.45 26.56
CA LEU A 104 -21.17 11.52 25.61
C LEU A 104 -20.22 10.39 25.17
N ASP A 105 -18.91 10.66 25.17
CA ASP A 105 -17.88 9.77 24.62
C ASP A 105 -17.83 8.41 25.32
N ALA A 106 -17.83 8.42 26.66
CA ALA A 106 -17.81 7.17 27.46
C ALA A 106 -19.08 6.32 27.26
N PHE A 107 -20.21 6.95 26.93
CA PHE A 107 -21.46 6.25 26.64
C PHE A 107 -21.46 5.63 25.25
N ILE A 108 -20.95 6.36 24.25
CA ILE A 108 -20.84 5.90 22.86
C ILE A 108 -19.82 4.76 22.75
N GLU A 109 -18.64 4.91 23.36
CA GLU A 109 -17.62 3.85 23.42
C GLU A 109 -18.19 2.56 24.01
N ARG A 110 -18.90 2.67 25.14
CA ARG A 110 -19.50 1.52 25.80
C ARG A 110 -20.57 0.86 24.93
N LYS A 111 -21.41 1.63 24.23
CA LYS A 111 -22.44 1.10 23.32
C LYS A 111 -21.86 0.44 22.06
N LEU A 112 -20.78 0.98 21.50
CA LEU A 112 -20.07 0.40 20.36
C LEU A 112 -19.36 -0.91 20.74
N LYS A 113 -18.74 -0.94 21.93
CA LYS A 113 -18.08 -2.13 22.48
C LYS A 113 -19.08 -3.24 22.83
N GLU A 114 -20.25 -2.88 23.36
CA GLU A 114 -21.39 -3.79 23.58
C GLU A 114 -21.95 -4.35 22.25
N ALA A 115 -21.85 -3.61 21.14
CA ALA A 115 -22.31 -4.03 19.81
C ALA A 115 -21.34 -4.95 19.04
N GLY A 116 -20.21 -5.36 19.64
CA GLY A 116 -19.26 -6.30 19.04
C GLY A 116 -18.41 -5.74 17.89
N LYS A 117 -18.52 -4.45 17.58
CA LYS A 117 -17.59 -3.76 16.68
C LYS A 117 -16.31 -3.44 17.44
N THR A 118 -15.27 -4.25 17.22
CA THR A 118 -13.92 -3.85 17.61
C THR A 118 -13.55 -2.63 16.76
N LEU A 119 -13.18 -1.51 17.39
CA LEU A 119 -12.59 -0.33 16.75
C LEU A 119 -11.18 -0.69 16.24
N GLY A 120 -11.11 -1.67 15.35
CA GLY A 120 -9.93 -2.00 14.56
C GLY A 120 -9.98 -1.10 13.33
N GLU A 121 -9.48 0.10 13.51
CA GLU A 121 -9.19 1.02 12.42
C GLU A 121 -8.00 0.46 11.63
N GLU A 122 -8.29 -0.44 10.71
CA GLU A 122 -7.27 -1.01 9.84
C GLU A 122 -6.83 0.10 8.86
N ASN A 123 -5.60 0.60 9.01
CA ASN A 123 -5.00 1.54 8.06
C ASN A 123 -5.03 0.92 6.67
N LYS A 124 -5.76 1.55 5.74
CA LYS A 124 -5.89 1.03 4.38
C LYS A 124 -4.78 1.61 3.52
N THR A 125 -4.01 0.73 2.90
CA THR A 125 -3.02 1.14 1.91
C THR A 125 -3.65 1.07 0.51
N ILE A 126 -3.62 2.18 -0.22
CA ILE A 126 -4.12 2.27 -1.60
C ILE A 126 -2.92 2.36 -2.53
N VAL A 127 -2.88 1.45 -3.52
CA VAL A 127 -1.84 1.40 -4.55
C VAL A 127 -2.40 1.99 -5.84
N ASN A 128 -1.72 2.99 -6.40
CA ASN A 128 -2.00 3.55 -7.73
C ASN A 128 -0.78 3.39 -8.63
N LEU A 129 -0.79 2.33 -9.47
CA LEU A 129 0.27 2.06 -10.43
C LEU A 129 0.05 2.80 -11.73
N ASN A 130 1.15 3.28 -12.33
CA ASN A 130 1.15 4.11 -13.52
C ASN A 130 0.11 5.26 -13.48
N PRO A 131 0.16 6.16 -12.48
CA PRO A 131 -0.70 7.33 -12.47
C PRO A 131 -0.49 8.19 -13.73
N GLU A 132 -1.50 8.96 -14.10
CA GLU A 132 -1.34 9.97 -15.15
C GLU A 132 -0.23 10.97 -14.79
N ASP A 133 0.47 11.48 -15.80
CA ASP A 133 1.56 12.45 -15.60
C ASP A 133 1.11 13.69 -14.81
N GLY A 134 -0.16 14.09 -14.97
CA GLY A 134 -0.79 15.22 -14.27
C GLY A 134 -1.33 14.91 -12.87
N TYR A 135 -1.18 13.68 -12.37
CA TYR A 135 -1.64 13.30 -11.04
C TYR A 135 -0.98 14.20 -9.98
N ILE A 136 -1.79 14.82 -9.12
CA ILE A 136 -1.29 15.72 -8.09
C ILE A 136 -0.98 14.94 -6.82
N ILE A 137 0.28 15.01 -6.39
CA ILE A 137 0.77 14.31 -5.21
C ILE A 137 0.18 14.95 -3.95
N ARG A 138 -0.42 14.10 -3.12
CA ARG A 138 -1.06 14.46 -1.85
C ARG A 138 -0.10 14.29 -0.67
N GLU A 139 -0.56 14.73 0.49
CA GLU A 139 0.12 14.47 1.75
C GLU A 139 0.04 12.97 2.09
N ASN A 140 1.04 12.46 2.82
CA ASN A 140 1.13 11.07 3.24
C ASN A 140 1.21 10.04 2.10
N GLU A 141 1.64 10.46 0.91
CA GLU A 141 1.90 9.59 -0.22
C GLU A 141 3.39 9.23 -0.32
N LYS A 142 3.65 7.96 -0.68
CA LYS A 142 4.98 7.42 -0.97
C LYS A 142 5.05 7.05 -2.45
N ALA A 143 6.23 7.14 -3.04
CA ALA A 143 6.46 6.67 -4.40
C ALA A 143 6.77 5.17 -4.37
N ILE A 144 6.18 4.41 -5.29
CA ILE A 144 6.57 3.03 -5.57
C ILE A 144 7.71 3.12 -6.59
N VAL A 145 8.87 2.55 -6.26
CA VAL A 145 10.08 2.69 -7.08
C VAL A 145 10.72 1.33 -7.36
N LEU A 146 11.30 1.22 -8.56
CA LEU A 146 12.33 0.24 -8.87
C LEU A 146 13.68 0.89 -8.61
N VAL A 147 14.40 0.37 -7.62
CA VAL A 147 15.79 0.75 -7.29
C VAL A 147 16.80 -0.03 -8.11
#